data_AF-A0A7K3VTB2-F1
#
_entry.id   AF-A0A7K3VTB2-F1
#
_cell.length_a   1.000
_cell.length_b   1.000
_cell.length_c   1.000
_cell.angle_alpha   90.00
_cell.angle_beta   90.00
_cell.angle_gamma   90.00
#
_symmetry.space_group_name_H-M   'P 1'
#
loop_
_entity.id
_entity.type
_entity.pdbx_description
1 polymer ?
#
loop_
_entity_poly.entity_id
_entity_poly.type
_entity_poly.pdbx_seq_one_letter_code
_entity_poly.pdbx_strand_id
1 'polypeptide(L)'
;MSRTVCLLAFATTVVSFPLAGLAASAAESISATSINSARLDAIPASYEAVPKNVDPSATSSIGASATSAQVATLVRKSEAEVPSAAIAKFQVLLDRAGASPGVIDGLDGANFRKAVSAFEAMNRLPEDAKIGLQVIAAIDDAKQVIGTYVIEAQDISVVVGPIPKDYAQMADMKYLGYATVTEGLAERFHMGEDLLKAINPDAQFRQGETIFVADLGANRSGKAVRIEVDKAKGQLRAYAEDGSLLVVDPATIGSESNPSPTGTHTIKTVVLNPNYTYNPNINLKQGDNDKVLTLAPGPNGPVGSVWIDLSEPTFGIHGTPDPSRIDKSGSHGCVRLTNWDAEELAKLVSKDVPVNFM
;
A
#
# COMPACT_ATOMS: atom_id res chain seq x y z
N MET A 1 10.03 -83.57 46.39
CA MET A 1 8.95 -82.77 45.78
C MET A 1 9.20 -81.29 46.07
N SER A 2 9.71 -80.53 45.10
CA SER A 2 9.31 -79.14 44.82
C SER A 2 10.12 -78.65 43.60
N ARG A 3 9.44 -77.99 42.68
CA ARG A 3 9.86 -77.75 41.29
C ARG A 3 10.73 -76.50 41.16
N THR A 4 11.79 -76.63 40.36
CA THR A 4 12.57 -75.53 39.78
C THR A 4 11.72 -74.73 38.80
N VAL A 5 11.63 -73.41 38.98
CA VAL A 5 11.08 -72.47 37.99
C VAL A 5 12.24 -71.62 37.48
N CYS A 6 12.49 -71.72 36.19
CA CYS A 6 13.46 -70.92 35.44
C CYS A 6 12.73 -69.69 34.91
N LEU A 7 13.21 -68.47 35.22
CA LEU A 7 12.69 -67.22 34.64
C LEU A 7 13.82 -66.58 33.83
N LEU A 8 13.70 -66.61 32.50
CA LEU A 8 14.53 -65.84 31.57
C LEU A 8 14.13 -64.36 31.66
N ALA A 9 15.10 -63.49 31.95
CA ALA A 9 14.95 -62.05 31.78
C ALA A 9 15.54 -61.65 30.42
N PHE A 10 14.69 -61.17 29.50
CA PHE A 10 15.11 -60.51 28.27
C PHE A 10 15.54 -59.07 28.59
N ALA A 11 16.82 -58.75 28.35
CA ALA A 11 17.31 -57.37 28.39
C ALA A 11 17.05 -56.71 27.03
N THR A 12 16.11 -55.77 26.97
CA THR A 12 15.90 -54.88 25.83
C THR A 12 16.81 -53.66 25.96
N THR A 13 17.88 -53.61 25.16
CA THR A 13 18.72 -52.42 24.97
C THR A 13 17.94 -51.37 24.17
N VAL A 14 17.57 -50.27 24.82
CA VAL A 14 17.02 -49.08 24.15
C VAL A 14 18.20 -48.24 23.68
N VAL A 15 18.41 -48.17 22.36
CA VAL A 15 19.36 -47.24 21.74
C VAL A 15 18.65 -45.90 21.57
N SER A 16 18.97 -44.94 22.43
CA SER A 16 18.54 -43.54 22.26
C SER A 16 19.39 -42.87 21.18
N PHE A 17 18.77 -42.50 20.07
CA PHE A 17 19.33 -41.50 19.15
C PHE A 17 18.97 -40.10 19.66
N PRO A 18 19.93 -39.16 19.75
CA PRO A 18 19.60 -37.79 20.09
C PRO A 18 18.86 -37.16 18.91
N LEU A 19 17.61 -36.74 19.13
CA LEU A 19 16.95 -35.78 18.25
C LEU A 19 17.74 -34.46 18.34
N ALA A 20 18.50 -34.15 17.29
CA ALA A 20 18.96 -32.79 17.07
C ALA A 20 17.72 -31.92 16.85
N GLY A 21 17.33 -31.15 17.85
CA GLY A 21 16.28 -30.16 17.73
C GLY A 21 16.69 -29.12 16.70
N LEU A 22 15.94 -29.03 15.59
CA LEU A 22 15.91 -27.81 14.79
C LEU A 22 15.39 -26.72 15.73
N ALA A 23 16.27 -25.82 16.17
CA ALA A 23 15.84 -24.55 16.72
C ALA A 23 15.08 -23.82 15.60
N ALA A 24 13.76 -23.70 15.74
CA ALA A 24 12.99 -22.78 14.93
C ALA A 24 13.56 -21.39 15.19
N SER A 25 14.14 -20.74 14.17
CA SER A 25 14.53 -19.34 14.29
C SER A 25 13.25 -18.55 14.56
N ALA A 26 13.18 -17.86 15.69
CA ALA A 26 12.11 -16.89 15.92
C ALA A 26 12.10 -15.92 14.74
N ALA A 27 10.94 -15.73 14.10
CA ALA A 27 10.79 -14.70 13.09
C ALA A 27 11.17 -13.37 13.74
N GLU A 28 12.24 -12.75 13.24
CA GLU A 28 12.77 -11.51 13.78
C GLU A 28 11.70 -10.42 13.58
N SER A 29 11.28 -9.77 14.66
CA SER A 29 10.26 -8.71 14.59
C SER A 29 10.73 -7.57 13.69
N ILE A 30 9.86 -7.09 12.81
CA ILE A 30 10.18 -5.97 11.92
C ILE A 30 10.60 -4.72 12.72
N SER A 31 11.67 -4.07 12.29
CA SER A 31 12.24 -2.89 12.95
C SER A 31 12.94 -2.00 11.92
N ALA A 32 13.27 -0.75 12.29
CA ALA A 32 14.05 0.14 11.44
C ALA A 32 15.40 -0.49 11.02
N THR A 33 16.08 -1.17 11.95
CA THR A 33 17.36 -1.84 11.69
C THR A 33 17.19 -3.01 10.72
N SER A 34 16.17 -3.86 10.91
CA SER A 34 15.95 -5.00 10.01
C SER A 34 15.54 -4.55 8.62
N ILE A 35 14.74 -3.47 8.48
CA ILE A 35 14.40 -2.88 7.17
C ILE A 35 15.66 -2.32 6.48
N ASN A 36 16.43 -1.46 7.15
CA ASN A 36 17.62 -0.84 6.54
C ASN A 36 18.67 -1.87 6.09
N SER A 37 18.85 -2.94 6.86
CA SER A 37 19.81 -4.02 6.57
C SER A 37 19.26 -5.15 5.68
N ALA A 38 17.96 -5.12 5.34
CA ALA A 38 17.35 -6.17 4.54
C ALA A 38 17.99 -6.28 3.15
N ARG A 39 18.15 -7.52 2.69
CA ARG A 39 18.64 -7.82 1.35
C ARG A 39 17.46 -7.97 0.39
N LEU A 40 17.52 -7.25 -0.74
CA LEU A 40 16.46 -7.30 -1.75
C LEU A 40 16.40 -8.64 -2.50
N ASP A 41 17.51 -9.38 -2.56
CA ASP A 41 17.58 -10.71 -3.16
C ASP A 41 16.89 -11.81 -2.33
N ALA A 42 16.43 -11.49 -1.12
CA ALA A 42 15.58 -12.36 -0.31
C ALA A 42 14.10 -12.30 -0.71
N ILE A 43 13.68 -11.31 -1.50
CA ILE A 43 12.30 -11.18 -1.94
C ILE A 43 12.04 -12.21 -3.06
N PRO A 44 10.93 -12.99 -3.00
CA PRO A 44 10.58 -13.90 -4.08
C PRO A 44 10.47 -13.18 -5.42
N ALA A 45 11.10 -13.74 -6.45
CA ALA A 45 11.15 -13.14 -7.78
C ALA A 45 9.75 -12.88 -8.35
N SER A 46 8.79 -13.79 -8.12
CA SER A 46 7.41 -13.69 -8.60
C SER A 46 6.41 -13.70 -7.44
N TYR A 47 5.25 -13.08 -7.67
CA TYR A 47 4.10 -13.17 -6.78
C TYR A 47 3.17 -14.32 -7.19
N GLU A 48 2.83 -15.18 -6.24
CA GLU A 48 1.71 -16.11 -6.39
C GLU A 48 0.55 -15.62 -5.52
N ALA A 49 -0.52 -15.16 -6.15
CA ALA A 49 -1.71 -14.74 -5.42
C ALA A 49 -2.28 -15.92 -4.63
N VAL A 50 -2.55 -15.73 -3.34
CA VAL A 50 -3.28 -16.71 -2.55
C VAL A 50 -4.69 -16.84 -3.15
N PRO A 51 -5.15 -18.04 -3.57
CA PRO A 51 -6.47 -18.21 -4.15
C PRO A 51 -7.56 -17.77 -3.17
N LYS A 52 -8.39 -16.79 -3.55
CA LYS A 52 -9.48 -16.27 -2.69
C LYS A 52 -10.65 -17.24 -2.49
N ASN A 53 -10.70 -18.35 -3.24
CA ASN A 53 -11.75 -19.36 -3.14
C ASN A 53 -11.14 -20.77 -3.05
N VAL A 54 -10.90 -21.24 -1.83
CA VAL A 54 -10.93 -22.68 -1.55
C VAL A 54 -12.04 -22.87 -0.51
N ASP A 55 -13.08 -23.58 -0.91
CA ASP A 55 -14.19 -23.99 -0.05
C ASP A 55 -13.63 -24.62 1.26
N PRO A 56 -13.91 -24.06 2.44
CA PRO A 56 -13.44 -24.59 3.72
C PRO A 56 -13.91 -26.02 4.00
N SER A 57 -14.92 -26.51 3.27
CA SER A 57 -15.51 -27.84 3.45
C SER A 57 -14.77 -28.98 2.74
N ALA A 58 -13.76 -28.69 1.91
CA ALA A 58 -12.98 -29.73 1.20
C ALA A 58 -11.88 -30.40 2.07
N THR A 59 -11.80 -30.12 3.37
CA THR A 59 -10.72 -30.58 4.25
C THR A 59 -10.99 -31.91 4.97
N SER A 60 -12.10 -32.60 4.71
CA SER A 60 -12.50 -33.80 5.44
C SER A 60 -12.22 -35.15 4.73
N SER A 61 -11.36 -35.19 3.72
CA SER A 61 -11.03 -36.47 3.06
C SER A 61 -9.64 -36.56 2.44
N ILE A 62 -8.56 -36.42 3.21
CA ILE A 62 -7.25 -36.94 2.77
C ILE A 62 -6.56 -37.66 3.93
N GLY A 63 -6.41 -38.98 3.77
CA GLY A 63 -5.71 -39.87 4.70
C GLY A 63 -4.20 -39.61 4.75
N ALA A 64 -3.52 -40.33 5.64
CA ALA A 64 -2.13 -40.19 6.05
C ALA A 64 -1.06 -40.40 4.94
N SER A 65 -1.03 -39.53 3.92
CA SER A 65 -0.01 -39.51 2.87
C SER A 65 0.22 -38.10 2.28
N ALA A 66 0.29 -37.07 3.12
CA ALA A 66 0.71 -35.75 2.66
C ALA A 66 2.24 -35.72 2.48
N THR A 67 2.72 -35.29 1.30
CA THR A 67 4.16 -35.13 1.00
C THR A 67 4.73 -33.86 1.65
N SER A 68 6.05 -33.78 1.81
CA SER A 68 6.74 -32.61 2.38
C SER A 68 6.42 -31.29 1.67
N ALA A 69 6.11 -31.33 0.36
CA ALA A 69 5.63 -30.19 -0.40
C ALA A 69 4.24 -29.73 0.03
N GLN A 70 3.31 -30.65 0.34
CA GLN A 70 1.97 -30.32 0.83
C GLN A 70 1.99 -29.78 2.27
N VAL A 71 2.93 -30.24 3.09
CA VAL A 71 3.16 -29.67 4.42
C VAL A 71 3.72 -28.24 4.31
N ALA A 72 4.63 -27.97 3.36
CA ALA A 72 5.13 -26.61 3.09
C ALA A 72 4.01 -25.66 2.62
N THR A 73 3.05 -26.15 1.82
CA THR A 73 1.86 -25.38 1.42
C THR A 73 0.89 -25.13 2.57
N LEU A 74 0.76 -26.07 3.52
CA LEU A 74 -0.13 -25.94 4.68
C LEU A 74 0.44 -25.05 5.79
N VAL A 75 1.77 -25.01 5.96
CA VAL A 75 2.43 -24.09 6.91
C VAL A 75 2.30 -22.63 6.46
N ARG A 76 2.15 -22.35 5.15
CA ARG A 76 1.85 -21.00 4.63
C ARG A 76 0.41 -20.52 4.88
N LYS A 77 -0.46 -21.36 5.44
CA LYS A 77 -1.91 -21.10 5.51
C LYS A 77 -2.35 -20.36 6.79
N SER A 78 -1.42 -19.92 7.66
CA SER A 78 -1.75 -19.07 8.81
C SER A 78 -0.70 -18.02 9.18
N GLU A 79 0.13 -17.59 8.24
CA GLU A 79 0.70 -16.24 8.34
C GLU A 79 -0.42 -15.28 7.94
N ALA A 80 -1.03 -14.60 8.91
CA ALA A 80 -1.55 -13.27 8.63
C ALA A 80 -0.46 -12.53 7.85
N GLU A 81 -0.77 -11.81 6.77
CA GLU A 81 0.21 -11.13 5.90
C GLU A 81 1.24 -10.35 6.77
N VAL A 82 2.37 -10.98 7.10
CA VAL A 82 3.35 -10.41 8.04
C VAL A 82 4.24 -9.48 7.23
N PRO A 83 4.39 -8.21 7.64
CA PRO A 83 5.32 -7.30 6.99
C PRO A 83 6.74 -7.87 6.90
N SER A 84 7.28 -7.88 5.68
CA SER A 84 8.66 -8.24 5.39
C SER A 84 9.53 -6.99 5.35
N ALA A 85 10.65 -7.04 6.08
CA ALA A 85 11.63 -5.96 6.11
C ALA A 85 12.21 -5.66 4.71
N ALA A 86 12.43 -6.69 3.90
CA ALA A 86 12.94 -6.54 2.53
C ALA A 86 11.91 -5.88 1.61
N ILE A 87 10.63 -6.22 1.75
CA ILE A 87 9.56 -5.61 0.97
C ILE A 87 9.36 -4.15 1.37
N ALA A 88 9.32 -3.85 2.66
CA ALA A 88 9.22 -2.46 3.15
C ALA A 88 10.39 -1.61 2.62
N LYS A 89 11.62 -2.13 2.65
CA LYS A 89 12.79 -1.45 2.05
C LYS A 89 12.59 -1.19 0.57
N PHE A 90 12.13 -2.20 -0.17
CA PHE A 90 11.92 -2.09 -1.62
C PHE A 90 10.82 -1.06 -1.92
N GLN A 91 9.70 -1.07 -1.19
CA GLN A 91 8.61 -0.09 -1.33
C GLN A 91 9.10 1.34 -1.15
N VAL A 92 9.94 1.63 -0.15
CA VAL A 92 10.53 2.97 0.02
C VAL A 92 11.41 3.36 -1.18
N LEU A 93 12.21 2.43 -1.71
CA LEU A 93 13.06 2.70 -2.87
C LEU A 93 12.24 2.94 -4.16
N LEU A 94 11.13 2.22 -4.32
CA LEU A 94 10.18 2.40 -5.41
C LEU A 94 9.51 3.78 -5.35
N ASP A 95 9.05 4.18 -4.17
CA ASP A 95 8.49 5.50 -3.90
C ASP A 95 9.48 6.62 -4.28
N ARG A 96 10.73 6.55 -3.80
CA ARG A 96 11.84 7.45 -4.19
C ARG A 96 12.07 7.54 -5.70
N ALA A 97 11.86 6.43 -6.41
CA ALA A 97 12.06 6.35 -7.85
C ALA A 97 10.90 6.97 -8.66
N GLY A 98 9.78 7.31 -8.02
CA GLY A 98 8.54 7.75 -8.66
C GLY A 98 7.66 6.60 -9.13
N ALA A 99 7.99 5.35 -8.78
CA ALA A 99 7.16 4.18 -9.05
C ALA A 99 6.37 3.84 -7.77
N SER A 100 5.34 4.62 -7.46
CA SER A 100 4.66 4.56 -6.17
C SER A 100 4.10 3.15 -5.88
N PRO A 101 4.39 2.55 -4.70
CA PRO A 101 3.70 1.34 -4.25
C PRO A 101 2.30 1.64 -3.69
N GLY A 102 1.91 2.92 -3.63
CA GLY A 102 0.84 3.38 -2.75
C GLY A 102 1.33 3.32 -1.31
N VAL A 103 0.65 2.53 -0.48
CA VAL A 103 1.01 2.40 0.95
C VAL A 103 2.26 1.53 1.12
N ILE A 104 3.22 2.02 1.92
CA ILE A 104 4.37 1.25 2.41
C ILE A 104 3.92 0.45 3.64
N ASP A 105 3.66 -0.84 3.45
CA ASP A 105 3.11 -1.76 4.46
C ASP A 105 3.98 -3.00 4.70
N GLY A 106 5.04 -3.20 3.91
CA GLY A 106 5.91 -4.36 3.95
C GLY A 106 5.27 -5.64 3.37
N LEU A 107 4.13 -5.55 2.69
CA LEU A 107 3.39 -6.71 2.18
C LEU A 107 3.67 -6.97 0.70
N ASP A 108 3.79 -8.24 0.34
CA ASP A 108 3.87 -8.65 -1.06
C ASP A 108 2.48 -8.58 -1.71
N GLY A 109 2.06 -7.37 -2.07
CA GLY A 109 0.74 -7.09 -2.61
C GLY A 109 0.74 -6.78 -4.12
N ALA A 110 -0.46 -6.76 -4.70
CA ALA A 110 -0.65 -6.39 -6.11
C ALA A 110 -0.06 -5.01 -6.45
N ASN A 111 -0.22 -3.99 -5.57
CA ASN A 111 0.31 -2.65 -5.83
C ASN A 111 1.83 -2.63 -5.79
N PHE A 112 2.44 -3.35 -4.83
CA PHE A 112 3.89 -3.53 -4.79
C PHE A 112 4.42 -4.13 -6.11
N ARG A 113 3.76 -5.17 -6.65
CA ARG A 113 4.16 -5.77 -7.93
C ARG A 113 3.92 -4.87 -9.13
N LYS A 114 2.84 -4.08 -9.13
CA LYS A 114 2.60 -3.04 -10.14
C LYS A 114 3.66 -1.94 -10.10
N ALA A 115 4.14 -1.56 -8.92
CA ALA A 115 5.22 -0.61 -8.73
C ALA A 115 6.57 -1.15 -9.23
N VAL A 116 6.87 -2.45 -9.00
CA VAL A 116 8.04 -3.10 -9.63
C VAL A 116 7.95 -3.01 -11.16
N SER A 117 6.80 -3.35 -11.74
CA SER A 117 6.58 -3.22 -13.19
C SER A 117 6.69 -1.78 -13.71
N ALA A 118 6.23 -0.80 -12.92
CA ALA A 118 6.41 0.61 -13.25
C ALA A 118 7.89 1.02 -13.23
N PHE A 119 8.65 0.59 -12.22
CA PHE A 119 10.08 0.85 -12.14
C PHE A 119 10.83 0.20 -13.29
N GLU A 120 10.45 -1.02 -13.70
CA GLU A 120 10.98 -1.66 -14.91
C GLU A 120 10.76 -0.77 -16.14
N ALA A 121 9.53 -0.27 -16.34
CA ALA A 121 9.19 0.63 -17.45
C ALA A 121 10.03 1.92 -17.43
N MET A 122 10.17 2.54 -16.25
CA MET A 122 10.98 3.75 -16.06
C MET A 122 12.45 3.55 -16.42
N ASN A 123 12.98 2.34 -16.16
CA ASN A 123 14.38 1.99 -16.40
C ASN A 123 14.61 1.22 -17.70
N ARG A 124 13.58 1.10 -18.56
CA ARG A 124 13.64 0.36 -19.84
C ARG A 124 14.04 -1.11 -19.66
N LEU A 125 13.61 -1.71 -18.55
CA LEU A 125 13.69 -3.15 -18.27
C LEU A 125 12.41 -3.84 -18.76
N PRO A 126 12.40 -5.19 -18.89
CA PRO A 126 11.18 -5.93 -19.21
C PRO A 126 10.10 -5.71 -18.15
N GLU A 127 8.90 -5.25 -18.53
CA GLU A 127 7.73 -5.07 -17.63
C GLU A 127 7.09 -6.41 -17.26
N ASP A 128 7.80 -7.28 -16.53
CA ASP A 128 7.30 -8.59 -16.10
C ASP A 128 7.08 -8.73 -14.58
N ALA A 129 7.28 -7.64 -13.84
CA ALA A 129 7.13 -7.51 -12.39
C ALA A 129 8.01 -8.49 -11.59
N LYS A 130 9.10 -9.00 -12.21
CA LYS A 130 9.99 -9.94 -11.54
C LYS A 130 11.16 -9.22 -10.90
N ILE A 131 11.34 -9.47 -9.61
CA ILE A 131 12.46 -8.92 -8.85
C ILE A 131 13.72 -9.77 -9.14
N GLY A 132 14.30 -9.54 -10.31
CA GLY A 132 15.55 -10.15 -10.76
C GLY A 132 16.78 -9.30 -10.43
N LEU A 133 17.97 -9.83 -10.73
CA LEU A 133 19.25 -9.15 -10.46
C LEU A 133 19.36 -7.77 -11.14
N GLN A 134 18.77 -7.58 -12.31
CA GLN A 134 18.80 -6.29 -13.01
C GLN A 134 17.96 -5.23 -12.29
N VAL A 135 16.77 -5.59 -11.82
CA VAL A 135 15.90 -4.69 -11.04
C VAL A 135 16.58 -4.32 -9.73
N ILE A 136 17.11 -5.33 -9.01
CA ILE A 136 17.84 -5.10 -7.75
C ILE A 136 19.03 -4.17 -7.97
N ALA A 137 19.87 -4.45 -8.98
CA ALA A 137 21.03 -3.62 -9.28
C ALA A 137 20.68 -2.19 -9.70
N ALA A 138 19.51 -1.97 -10.31
CA ALA A 138 19.04 -0.65 -10.72
C ALA A 138 18.43 0.16 -9.57
N ILE A 139 17.83 -0.51 -8.58
CA ILE A 139 17.08 0.16 -7.50
C ILE A 139 17.86 0.27 -6.18
N ASP A 140 18.83 -0.62 -5.93
CA ASP A 140 19.52 -0.69 -4.64
C ASP A 140 20.34 0.59 -4.39
N ASP A 141 19.91 1.36 -3.39
CA ASP A 141 20.61 2.55 -2.88
C ASP A 141 21.17 2.20 -1.50
N ALA A 142 22.46 2.46 -1.29
CA ALA A 142 23.13 2.23 -0.01
C ALA A 142 22.66 3.19 1.10
N LYS A 143 21.88 4.23 0.77
CA LYS A 143 21.26 5.11 1.77
C LYS A 143 20.22 4.36 2.60
N GLN A 144 20.10 4.76 3.85
CA GLN A 144 19.01 4.31 4.71
C GLN A 144 17.65 4.62 4.07
N VAL A 145 16.67 3.75 4.32
CA VAL A 145 15.28 3.88 3.88
C VAL A 145 14.33 4.13 5.04
N ILE A 146 14.76 3.84 6.27
CA ILE A 146 14.07 4.23 7.50
C ILE A 146 14.98 5.20 8.25
N GLY A 147 14.46 6.40 8.49
CA GLY A 147 15.11 7.45 9.27
C GLY A 147 14.39 7.71 10.60
N THR A 148 14.85 8.74 11.32
CA THR A 148 14.20 9.22 12.54
C THR A 148 13.48 10.53 12.28
N TYR A 149 12.33 10.73 12.93
CA TYR A 149 11.57 11.97 12.89
C TYR A 149 11.11 12.36 14.30
N VAL A 150 11.20 13.64 14.62
CA VAL A 150 10.66 14.19 15.88
C VAL A 150 9.26 14.69 15.59
N ILE A 151 8.25 14.19 16.31
CA ILE A 151 6.86 14.60 16.12
C ILE A 151 6.72 16.08 16.50
N GLU A 152 6.28 16.91 15.57
CA GLU A 152 6.20 18.35 15.72
C GLU A 152 4.78 18.81 16.11
N ALA A 153 4.65 20.07 16.53
CA ALA A 153 3.35 20.65 16.87
C ALA A 153 2.37 20.62 15.68
N GLN A 154 2.89 20.74 14.45
CA GLN A 154 2.07 20.72 13.24
C GLN A 154 1.38 19.37 13.03
N ASP A 155 2.05 18.27 13.38
CA ASP A 155 1.51 16.91 13.25
C ASP A 155 0.33 16.68 14.20
N ILE A 156 0.33 17.37 15.35
CA ILE A 156 -0.79 17.35 16.31
C ILE A 156 -1.92 18.28 15.86
N SER A 157 -1.57 19.44 15.29
CA SER A 157 -2.54 20.50 14.95
C SER A 157 -3.57 20.10 13.90
N VAL A 158 -3.25 19.09 13.08
CA VAL A 158 -4.11 18.57 12.02
C VAL A 158 -5.03 17.43 12.48
N VAL A 159 -4.91 16.98 13.74
CA VAL A 159 -5.74 15.92 14.31
C VAL A 159 -7.04 16.50 14.86
N VAL A 160 -8.17 16.04 14.32
CA VAL A 160 -9.51 16.53 14.64
C VAL A 160 -10.39 15.50 15.34
N GLY A 161 -9.87 14.29 15.56
CA GLY A 161 -10.63 13.16 16.10
C GLY A 161 -11.48 12.47 15.02
N PRO A 162 -12.29 11.46 15.40
CA PRO A 162 -12.99 10.61 14.46
C PRO A 162 -13.80 11.38 13.41
N ILE A 163 -13.57 11.06 12.13
CA ILE A 163 -14.31 11.64 11.02
C ILE A 163 -15.63 10.88 10.84
N PRO A 164 -16.79 11.55 10.91
CA PRO A 164 -18.08 10.89 10.70
C PRO A 164 -18.19 10.42 9.24
N LYS A 165 -18.94 9.35 8.99
CA LYS A 165 -19.19 8.87 7.61
C LYS A 165 -20.30 9.63 6.89
N ASP A 166 -21.17 10.28 7.65
CA ASP A 166 -22.31 11.02 7.12
C ASP A 166 -21.90 12.43 6.67
N TYR A 167 -22.32 12.84 5.47
CA TYR A 167 -21.89 14.11 4.89
C TYR A 167 -22.52 15.33 5.56
N ALA A 168 -23.72 15.23 6.13
CA ALA A 168 -24.27 16.34 6.90
C ALA A 168 -23.45 16.57 8.18
N GLN A 169 -23.02 15.49 8.84
CA GLN A 169 -22.12 15.60 10.00
C GLN A 169 -20.73 16.13 9.61
N MET A 170 -20.17 15.70 8.48
CA MET A 170 -18.91 16.26 7.98
C MET A 170 -19.04 17.75 7.64
N ALA A 171 -20.21 18.20 7.13
CA ALA A 171 -20.45 19.59 6.78
C ALA A 171 -20.47 20.53 8.01
N ASP A 172 -20.74 20.00 9.20
CA ASP A 172 -20.64 20.75 10.46
C ASP A 172 -19.19 20.91 10.95
N MET A 173 -18.24 20.16 10.39
CA MET A 173 -16.82 20.25 10.74
C MET A 173 -16.14 21.42 10.05
N LYS A 174 -15.18 22.06 10.73
CA LYS A 174 -14.40 23.18 10.18
C LYS A 174 -13.24 22.76 9.29
N TYR A 175 -12.78 21.52 9.45
CA TYR A 175 -11.65 20.93 8.74
C TYR A 175 -11.74 19.41 8.84
N LEU A 176 -11.56 18.70 7.73
CA LEU A 176 -11.57 17.25 7.65
C LEU A 176 -10.12 16.73 7.75
N GLY A 177 -9.49 17.01 8.90
CA GLY A 177 -8.13 16.58 9.24
C GLY A 177 -8.02 15.09 9.54
N TYR A 178 -6.97 14.68 10.25
CA TYR A 178 -6.76 13.28 10.61
C TYR A 178 -7.54 12.89 11.87
N ALA A 179 -8.03 11.66 11.94
CA ALA A 179 -8.66 11.15 13.14
C ALA A 179 -7.66 10.88 14.27
N THR A 180 -6.43 10.49 13.92
CA THR A 180 -5.36 10.22 14.89
C THR A 180 -4.02 10.81 14.45
N VAL A 181 -3.09 10.95 15.40
CA VAL A 181 -1.70 11.34 15.11
C VAL A 181 -1.02 10.29 14.25
N THR A 182 -1.27 8.99 14.51
CA THR A 182 -0.65 7.89 13.74
C THR A 182 -1.10 7.88 12.29
N GLU A 183 -2.36 8.16 12.02
CA GLU A 183 -2.88 8.32 10.66
C GLU A 183 -2.20 9.48 9.92
N GLY A 184 -2.10 10.66 10.55
CA GLY A 184 -1.45 11.82 9.93
C GLY A 184 0.04 11.60 9.67
N LEU A 185 0.75 10.94 10.58
CA LEU A 185 2.15 10.56 10.38
C LEU A 185 2.29 9.48 9.30
N ALA A 186 1.40 8.48 9.29
CA ALA A 186 1.39 7.44 8.27
C ALA A 186 1.20 8.03 6.87
N GLU A 187 0.22 8.91 6.69
CA GLU A 187 0.01 9.68 5.45
C GLU A 187 1.23 10.51 5.05
N ARG A 188 1.81 11.26 6.00
CA ARG A 188 3.00 12.09 5.75
C ARG A 188 4.21 11.29 5.25
N PHE A 189 4.38 10.07 5.73
CA PHE A 189 5.52 9.21 5.39
C PHE A 189 5.13 8.04 4.46
N HIS A 190 3.95 8.12 3.83
CA HIS A 190 3.42 7.13 2.88
C HIS A 190 3.32 5.70 3.46
N MET A 191 3.23 5.57 4.78
CA MET A 191 3.25 4.29 5.48
C MET A 191 1.84 3.78 5.76
N GLY A 192 1.70 2.46 5.94
CA GLY A 192 0.56 1.89 6.64
C GLY A 192 0.69 2.15 8.15
N GLU A 193 -0.41 2.51 8.81
CA GLU A 193 -0.42 2.73 10.26
C GLU A 193 0.12 1.52 11.05
N ASP A 194 -0.20 0.31 10.60
CA ASP A 194 0.23 -0.92 11.26
C ASP A 194 1.75 -1.12 11.15
N LEU A 195 2.34 -0.84 9.98
CA LEU A 195 3.79 -0.87 9.83
C LEU A 195 4.47 0.23 10.67
N LEU A 196 3.93 1.44 10.65
CA LEU A 196 4.43 2.57 11.44
C LEU A 196 4.45 2.23 12.94
N LYS A 197 3.38 1.61 13.46
CA LYS A 197 3.30 1.14 14.84
C LYS A 197 4.24 -0.03 15.10
N ALA A 198 4.35 -0.99 14.18
CA ALA A 198 5.19 -2.16 14.33
C ALA A 198 6.69 -1.82 14.46
N ILE A 199 7.18 -0.83 13.70
CA ILE A 199 8.58 -0.39 13.80
C ILE A 199 8.84 0.59 14.96
N ASN A 200 7.78 1.02 15.67
CA ASN A 200 7.83 1.91 16.83
C ASN A 200 7.03 1.31 18.02
N PRO A 201 7.37 0.11 18.51
CA PRO A 201 6.55 -0.62 19.47
C PRO A 201 6.41 0.09 20.83
N ASP A 202 7.40 0.91 21.20
CA ASP A 202 7.41 1.64 22.46
C ASP A 202 6.85 3.07 22.34
N ALA A 203 6.49 3.52 21.14
CA ALA A 203 6.12 4.89 20.91
C ALA A 203 4.70 5.22 21.39
N GLN A 204 4.54 6.40 21.97
CA GLN A 204 3.23 6.94 22.38
C GLN A 204 2.63 7.90 21.35
N PHE A 205 3.39 8.23 20.30
CA PHE A 205 3.06 9.18 19.23
C PHE A 205 2.67 10.56 19.76
N ARG A 206 3.49 11.11 20.67
CA ARG A 206 3.28 12.44 21.26
C ARG A 206 4.26 13.46 20.70
N GLN A 207 3.88 14.73 20.70
CA GLN A 207 4.77 15.83 20.31
C GLN A 207 6.10 15.77 21.08
N GLY A 208 7.21 15.93 20.36
CA GLY A 208 8.58 15.88 20.87
C GLY A 208 9.18 14.47 20.93
N GLU A 209 8.37 13.43 20.74
CA GLU A 209 8.86 12.05 20.66
C GLU A 209 9.60 11.81 19.34
N THR A 210 10.68 11.03 19.39
CA THR A 210 11.40 10.59 18.20
C THR A 210 10.91 9.21 17.80
N ILE A 211 10.50 9.06 16.54
CA ILE A 211 10.01 7.81 15.95
C ILE A 211 10.81 7.46 14.70
N PHE A 212 10.73 6.21 14.28
CA PHE A 212 11.24 5.71 13.00
C PHE A 212 10.17 5.81 11.92
N VAL A 213 10.53 6.33 10.75
CA VAL A 213 9.62 6.55 9.62
C VAL A 213 10.33 6.28 8.30
N ALA A 214 9.58 6.06 7.23
CA ALA A 214 10.13 6.00 5.88
C ALA A 214 10.86 7.30 5.53
N ASP A 215 12.07 7.16 5.00
CA ASP A 215 12.85 8.26 4.43
C ASP A 215 12.53 8.31 2.93
N LEU A 216 11.61 9.17 2.53
CA LEU A 216 11.06 9.20 1.16
C LEU A 216 11.99 9.89 0.14
N GLY A 217 13.13 10.44 0.58
CA GLY A 217 13.98 11.23 -0.29
C GLY A 217 13.29 12.51 -0.78
N ALA A 218 13.64 12.97 -1.99
CA ALA A 218 13.04 14.13 -2.60
C ALA A 218 11.96 13.71 -3.60
N ASN A 219 10.81 14.38 -3.54
CA ASN A 219 9.75 14.26 -4.53
C ASN A 219 10.27 14.41 -5.96
N ARG A 220 9.61 13.73 -6.88
CA ARG A 220 9.82 13.86 -8.32
C ARG A 220 9.54 15.30 -8.74
N SER A 221 10.35 15.77 -9.68
CA SER A 221 10.24 17.11 -10.24
C SER A 221 10.30 17.04 -11.76
N GLY A 222 9.84 18.11 -12.41
CA GLY A 222 9.70 18.17 -13.86
C GLY A 222 8.32 18.70 -14.25
N LYS A 223 8.00 18.59 -15.53
CA LYS A 223 6.69 18.97 -16.07
C LYS A 223 6.12 17.80 -16.86
N ALA A 224 4.96 17.32 -16.44
CA ALA A 224 4.20 16.34 -17.19
C ALA A 224 3.51 17.04 -18.37
N VAL A 225 3.69 16.50 -19.58
CA VAL A 225 3.02 16.98 -20.79
C VAL A 225 1.95 16.00 -21.29
N ARG A 226 1.84 14.83 -20.67
CA ARG A 226 0.84 13.81 -20.96
C ARG A 226 0.62 12.93 -19.74
N ILE A 227 -0.65 12.65 -19.43
CA ILE A 227 -1.07 11.68 -18.43
C ILE A 227 -1.77 10.52 -19.13
N GLU A 228 -1.50 9.30 -18.69
CA GLU A 228 -2.27 8.11 -19.06
C GLU A 228 -2.92 7.52 -17.82
N VAL A 229 -4.20 7.16 -17.93
CA VAL A 229 -4.98 6.47 -16.92
C VAL A 229 -5.32 5.10 -17.51
N ASP A 230 -4.56 4.09 -17.09
CA ASP A 230 -4.66 2.72 -17.59
C ASP A 230 -5.53 1.90 -16.64
N LYS A 231 -6.77 1.64 -17.05
CA LYS A 231 -7.74 0.89 -16.24
C LYS A 231 -7.35 -0.57 -16.09
N ALA A 232 -6.74 -1.17 -17.10
CA ALA A 232 -6.33 -2.57 -17.07
C ALA A 232 -5.17 -2.79 -16.08
N LYS A 233 -4.23 -1.84 -16.01
CA LYS A 233 -3.14 -1.86 -15.04
C LYS A 233 -3.52 -1.27 -13.69
N GLY A 234 -4.60 -0.51 -13.58
CA GLY A 234 -4.96 0.19 -12.35
C GLY A 234 -3.91 1.23 -11.97
N GLN A 235 -3.44 1.99 -12.95
CA GLN A 235 -2.32 2.93 -12.81
C GLN A 235 -2.62 4.27 -13.48
N LEU A 236 -2.08 5.33 -12.89
CA LEU A 236 -1.88 6.62 -13.55
C LEU A 236 -0.39 6.76 -13.89
N ARG A 237 -0.07 7.26 -15.07
CA ARG A 237 1.31 7.45 -15.56
C ARG A 237 1.49 8.89 -16.06
N ALA A 238 2.47 9.60 -15.53
CA ALA A 238 2.79 10.96 -15.96
C ALA A 238 4.09 10.99 -16.77
N TYR A 239 4.05 11.61 -17.95
CA TYR A 239 5.15 11.62 -18.90
C TYR A 239 5.71 13.03 -19.12
N ALA A 240 7.04 13.14 -19.15
CA ALA A 240 7.75 14.33 -19.60
C ALA A 240 7.74 14.46 -21.13
N GLU A 241 8.24 15.60 -21.62
CA GLU A 241 8.29 15.94 -23.05
C GLU A 241 9.13 14.96 -23.88
N ASP A 242 10.21 14.42 -23.30
CA ASP A 242 11.07 13.42 -23.94
C ASP A 242 10.48 12.00 -23.92
N GLY A 243 9.27 11.83 -23.40
CA GLY A 243 8.58 10.55 -23.27
C GLY A 243 9.03 9.72 -22.06
N SER A 244 9.92 10.22 -21.20
CA SER A 244 10.26 9.56 -19.95
C SER A 244 9.10 9.63 -18.95
N LEU A 245 8.99 8.61 -18.10
CA LEU A 245 8.04 8.57 -17.01
C LEU A 245 8.57 9.39 -15.83
N LEU A 246 7.77 10.33 -15.34
CA LEU A 246 8.07 11.13 -14.15
C LEU A 246 7.60 10.43 -12.87
N VAL A 247 6.34 9.97 -12.89
CA VAL A 247 5.68 9.20 -11.83
C VAL A 247 4.76 8.14 -12.44
N VAL A 248 4.57 7.05 -11.72
CA VAL A 248 3.56 6.02 -11.99
C VAL A 248 2.94 5.62 -10.66
N ASP A 249 1.64 5.88 -10.54
CA ASP A 249 0.90 5.76 -9.29
C ASP A 249 -0.18 4.69 -9.42
N PRO A 250 -0.41 3.86 -8.38
CA PRO A 250 -1.56 2.98 -8.36
C PRO A 250 -2.83 3.83 -8.26
N ALA A 251 -3.87 3.43 -8.98
CA ALA A 251 -5.08 4.23 -9.10
C ALA A 251 -6.34 3.37 -8.98
N THR A 252 -7.30 3.82 -8.17
CA THR A 252 -8.67 3.29 -8.19
C THR A 252 -9.45 4.01 -9.28
N ILE A 253 -9.72 3.30 -10.37
CA ILE A 253 -10.40 3.79 -11.57
C ILE A 253 -11.85 3.26 -11.58
N GLY A 254 -12.76 3.97 -12.26
CA GLY A 254 -14.21 3.71 -12.26
C GLY A 254 -14.56 2.26 -12.54
N SER A 255 -15.51 1.71 -11.76
CA SER A 255 -16.00 0.33 -11.90
C SER A 255 -16.72 0.11 -13.24
N GLU A 256 -17.13 -1.12 -13.53
CA GLU A 256 -18.03 -1.38 -14.66
C GLU A 256 -19.40 -0.72 -14.47
N SER A 257 -19.89 -0.68 -13.23
CA SER A 257 -21.18 -0.06 -12.88
C SER A 257 -21.14 1.47 -12.89
N ASN A 258 -19.96 2.07 -12.74
CA ASN A 258 -19.74 3.52 -12.74
C ASN A 258 -18.41 3.82 -13.45
N PRO A 259 -18.37 3.72 -14.79
CA PRO A 259 -17.13 3.80 -15.55
C PRO A 259 -16.52 5.19 -15.51
N SER A 260 -15.19 5.22 -15.53
CA SER A 260 -14.45 6.45 -15.86
C SER A 260 -14.72 6.88 -17.30
N PRO A 261 -14.44 8.14 -17.65
CA PRO A 261 -14.55 8.63 -19.02
C PRO A 261 -13.65 7.85 -19.98
N THR A 262 -13.93 7.96 -21.29
CA THR A 262 -13.15 7.30 -22.34
C THR A 262 -12.51 8.32 -23.26
N GLY A 263 -11.32 8.02 -23.78
CA GLY A 263 -10.62 8.88 -24.73
C GLY A 263 -9.77 9.93 -24.03
N THR A 264 -9.51 11.04 -24.72
CA THR A 264 -8.60 12.08 -24.24
C THR A 264 -9.36 13.29 -23.72
N HIS A 265 -9.06 13.66 -22.48
CA HIS A 265 -9.50 14.89 -21.82
C HIS A 265 -8.31 15.78 -21.51
N THR A 266 -8.54 16.96 -20.95
CA THR A 266 -7.46 17.88 -20.54
C THR A 266 -7.65 18.33 -19.11
N ILE A 267 -6.56 18.59 -18.40
CA ILE A 267 -6.59 19.21 -17.08
C ILE A 267 -7.11 20.65 -17.20
N LYS A 268 -8.16 20.98 -16.45
CA LYS A 268 -8.75 22.34 -16.41
C LYS A 268 -8.12 23.19 -15.33
N THR A 269 -8.00 22.64 -14.13
CA THR A 269 -7.43 23.33 -12.96
C THR A 269 -6.94 22.32 -11.93
N VAL A 270 -6.04 22.76 -11.07
CA VAL A 270 -5.62 22.03 -9.87
C VAL A 270 -6.07 22.84 -8.66
N VAL A 271 -6.72 22.19 -7.70
CA VAL A 271 -7.17 22.79 -6.45
C VAL A 271 -6.57 21.99 -5.30
N LEU A 272 -5.68 22.64 -4.56
CA LEU A 272 -5.10 22.08 -3.33
C LEU A 272 -6.05 22.35 -2.17
N ASN A 273 -6.17 21.37 -1.28
CA ASN A 273 -7.05 21.36 -0.11
C ASN A 273 -8.47 21.86 -0.45
N PRO A 274 -9.18 21.21 -1.40
CA PRO A 274 -10.46 21.69 -1.91
C PRO A 274 -11.59 21.52 -0.88
N ASN A 275 -12.54 22.45 -0.87
CA ASN A 275 -13.88 22.17 -0.33
C ASN A 275 -14.57 21.14 -1.23
N TYR A 276 -15.50 20.37 -0.67
CA TYR A 276 -16.33 19.45 -1.45
C TYR A 276 -17.81 19.85 -1.42
N THR A 277 -18.38 20.13 -2.58
CA THR A 277 -19.82 20.38 -2.72
C THR A 277 -20.52 19.07 -3.06
N TYR A 278 -21.26 18.52 -2.11
CA TYR A 278 -22.18 17.40 -2.34
C TYR A 278 -23.51 17.94 -2.87
N ASN A 279 -23.97 17.44 -4.01
CA ASN A 279 -25.28 17.70 -4.56
C ASN A 279 -26.00 16.37 -4.88
N PRO A 280 -27.04 15.98 -4.14
CA PRO A 280 -27.72 14.69 -4.32
C PRO A 280 -28.46 14.56 -5.66
N ASN A 281 -28.62 15.66 -6.43
CA ASN A 281 -29.17 15.61 -7.79
C ASN A 281 -28.12 15.28 -8.86
N ILE A 282 -26.83 15.29 -8.50
CA ILE A 282 -25.69 15.07 -9.41
C ILE A 282 -24.83 13.91 -8.92
N ASN A 283 -24.50 13.91 -7.63
CA ASN A 283 -23.71 12.88 -6.99
C ASN A 283 -24.57 11.67 -6.60
N LEU A 284 -23.92 10.51 -6.44
CA LEU A 284 -24.55 9.35 -5.81
C LEU A 284 -25.00 9.70 -4.39
N LYS A 285 -26.24 9.33 -4.06
CA LYS A 285 -26.82 9.66 -2.77
C LYS A 285 -25.98 9.08 -1.63
N GLN A 286 -25.46 9.94 -0.77
CA GLN A 286 -24.72 9.58 0.44
C GLN A 286 -25.68 9.60 1.63
N GLY A 287 -25.87 8.43 2.25
CA GLY A 287 -26.80 8.27 3.37
C GLY A 287 -28.21 8.75 3.02
N ASP A 288 -28.83 9.47 3.96
CA ASP A 288 -30.15 10.08 3.78
C ASP A 288 -30.08 11.55 3.33
N ASN A 289 -28.91 12.04 2.92
CA ASN A 289 -28.70 13.44 2.59
C ASN A 289 -29.40 13.83 1.27
N ASP A 290 -30.39 14.71 1.38
CA ASP A 290 -31.27 15.20 0.31
C ASP A 290 -31.04 16.68 -0.06
N LYS A 291 -30.08 17.33 0.59
CA LYS A 291 -29.71 18.74 0.37
C LYS A 291 -28.30 18.87 -0.18
N VAL A 292 -28.06 20.02 -0.82
CA VAL A 292 -26.71 20.44 -1.19
C VAL A 292 -25.94 20.76 0.09
N LEU A 293 -24.76 20.15 0.25
CA LEU A 293 -23.87 20.35 1.39
C LEU A 293 -22.53 20.86 0.89
N THR A 294 -21.87 21.69 1.71
CA THR A 294 -20.47 22.07 1.50
C THR A 294 -19.66 21.53 2.66
N LEU A 295 -18.76 20.60 2.35
CA LEU A 295 -17.85 20.00 3.31
C LEU A 295 -16.55 20.81 3.30
N ALA A 296 -16.03 21.06 4.50
CA ALA A 296 -14.77 21.73 4.72
C ALA A 296 -13.61 20.93 4.08
N PRO A 297 -12.46 21.58 3.81
CA PRO A 297 -11.36 20.91 3.16
C PRO A 297 -10.61 20.01 4.14
N GLY A 298 -9.76 19.12 3.64
CA GLY A 298 -8.85 18.30 4.43
C GLY A 298 -8.58 16.92 3.81
N PRO A 299 -7.51 16.23 4.26
CA PRO A 299 -7.08 14.94 3.70
C PRO A 299 -8.14 13.84 3.87
N ASN A 300 -9.02 13.95 4.87
CA ASN A 300 -10.15 13.03 5.06
C ASN A 300 -11.45 13.47 4.37
N GLY A 301 -11.37 14.51 3.53
CA GLY A 301 -12.49 14.90 2.67
C GLY A 301 -12.78 13.88 1.57
N PRO A 302 -13.97 13.90 0.95
CA PRO A 302 -14.35 12.95 -0.10
C PRO A 302 -13.41 12.89 -1.31
N VAL A 303 -12.70 13.98 -1.58
CA VAL A 303 -11.72 14.10 -2.67
C VAL A 303 -10.28 14.23 -2.16
N GLY A 304 -10.04 14.02 -0.86
CA GLY A 304 -8.73 14.11 -0.25
C GLY A 304 -8.12 15.52 -0.31
N SER A 305 -6.79 15.58 -0.28
CA SER A 305 -6.03 16.84 -0.22
C SER A 305 -5.90 17.57 -1.56
N VAL A 306 -6.27 16.95 -2.68
CA VAL A 306 -6.11 17.51 -4.03
C VAL A 306 -7.27 17.14 -4.94
N TRP A 307 -7.74 18.11 -5.72
CA TRP A 307 -8.62 17.91 -6.86
C TRP A 307 -7.97 18.43 -8.15
N ILE A 308 -7.78 17.56 -9.14
CA ILE A 308 -7.33 17.89 -10.49
C ILE A 308 -8.55 17.73 -11.41
N ASP A 309 -9.10 18.87 -11.82
CA ASP A 309 -10.32 18.95 -12.63
C ASP A 309 -10.04 18.57 -14.10
N LEU A 310 -10.92 17.78 -14.69
CA LEU A 310 -10.82 17.39 -16.10
C LEU A 310 -11.81 18.15 -16.97
N SER A 311 -11.58 18.17 -18.27
CA SER A 311 -12.52 18.76 -19.23
C SER A 311 -13.83 18.00 -19.35
N GLU A 312 -13.87 16.75 -18.86
CA GLU A 312 -15.12 16.00 -18.71
C GLU A 312 -15.86 16.48 -17.46
N PRO A 313 -17.11 16.99 -17.59
CA PRO A 313 -17.83 17.56 -16.46
C PRO A 313 -17.97 16.57 -15.30
N THR A 314 -17.70 17.04 -14.07
CA THR A 314 -17.81 16.28 -12.81
C THR A 314 -16.76 15.19 -12.58
N PHE A 315 -15.80 14.99 -13.49
CA PHE A 315 -14.72 14.04 -13.33
C PHE A 315 -13.39 14.72 -12.99
N GLY A 316 -12.61 14.04 -12.15
CA GLY A 316 -11.30 14.51 -11.72
C GLY A 316 -10.36 13.38 -11.34
N ILE A 317 -9.09 13.74 -11.21
CA ILE A 317 -8.07 12.94 -10.52
C ILE A 317 -7.92 13.55 -9.13
N HIS A 318 -7.99 12.75 -8.07
CA HIS A 318 -8.03 13.28 -6.72
C HIS A 318 -7.44 12.33 -5.66
N GLY A 319 -7.19 12.88 -4.48
CA GLY A 319 -6.72 12.12 -3.31
C GLY A 319 -7.81 11.26 -2.67
N THR A 320 -7.57 10.73 -1.49
CA THR A 320 -8.51 9.83 -0.83
C THR A 320 -8.34 9.84 0.68
N PRO A 321 -9.42 9.70 1.47
CA PRO A 321 -9.33 9.42 2.90
C PRO A 321 -8.88 7.97 3.20
N ASP A 322 -8.91 7.08 2.19
CA ASP A 322 -8.66 5.64 2.35
C ASP A 322 -7.47 5.16 1.47
N PRO A 323 -6.21 5.51 1.77
CA PRO A 323 -5.08 5.17 0.89
C PRO A 323 -4.87 3.65 0.75
N SER A 324 -5.14 2.87 1.79
CA SER A 324 -5.02 1.39 1.76
C SER A 324 -6.02 0.71 0.80
N ARG A 325 -7.03 1.44 0.31
CA ARG A 325 -8.04 0.93 -0.62
C ARG A 325 -7.74 1.23 -2.09
N ILE A 326 -6.65 1.93 -2.38
CA ILE A 326 -6.22 2.23 -3.74
C ILE A 326 -5.95 0.93 -4.50
N ASP A 327 -6.60 0.80 -5.66
CA ASP A 327 -6.61 -0.35 -6.56
C ASP A 327 -7.12 -1.66 -5.91
N LYS A 328 -7.87 -1.55 -4.81
CA LYS A 328 -8.53 -2.71 -4.14
C LYS A 328 -10.03 -2.78 -4.40
N SER A 329 -10.62 -1.71 -4.92
CA SER A 329 -12.04 -1.62 -5.28
C SER A 329 -12.22 -0.64 -6.44
N GLY A 330 -13.33 -0.75 -7.18
CA GLY A 330 -13.66 0.22 -8.23
C GLY A 330 -14.14 1.56 -7.66
N SER A 331 -13.89 2.65 -8.38
CA SER A 331 -14.42 3.98 -8.05
C SER A 331 -15.83 4.19 -8.63
N HIS A 332 -16.44 5.34 -8.30
CA HIS A 332 -17.70 5.79 -8.91
C HIS A 332 -17.48 6.71 -10.13
N GLY A 333 -16.37 6.54 -10.84
CA GLY A 333 -16.05 7.23 -12.10
C GLY A 333 -14.75 8.04 -12.06
N CYS A 334 -14.45 8.73 -10.95
CA CYS A 334 -13.20 9.52 -10.82
C CYS A 334 -11.95 8.64 -10.67
N VAL A 335 -10.76 9.22 -10.87
CA VAL A 335 -9.48 8.54 -10.62
C VAL A 335 -9.02 8.91 -9.21
N ARG A 336 -8.98 7.93 -8.32
CA ARG A 336 -8.50 8.11 -6.94
C ARG A 336 -7.06 7.66 -6.83
N LEU A 337 -6.23 8.50 -6.23
CA LEU A 337 -4.87 8.21 -5.80
C LEU A 337 -4.79 8.33 -4.27
N THR A 338 -3.67 7.93 -3.69
CA THR A 338 -3.34 8.35 -2.32
C THR A 338 -3.20 9.89 -2.28
N ASN A 339 -3.32 10.50 -1.11
CA ASN A 339 -3.19 11.96 -1.02
C ASN A 339 -1.79 12.43 -1.45
N TRP A 340 -0.74 11.72 -1.05
CA TRP A 340 0.63 12.09 -1.39
C TRP A 340 0.95 11.94 -2.88
N ASP A 341 0.48 10.88 -3.53
CA ASP A 341 0.64 10.71 -4.98
C ASP A 341 -0.11 11.83 -5.73
N ALA A 342 -1.33 12.18 -5.28
CA ALA A 342 -2.10 13.28 -5.86
C ALA A 342 -1.42 14.65 -5.67
N GLU A 343 -0.82 14.89 -4.50
CA GLU A 343 -0.05 16.11 -4.20
C GLU A 343 1.24 16.22 -5.01
N GLU A 344 1.91 15.10 -5.28
CA GLU A 344 3.07 15.07 -6.16
C GLU A 344 2.65 15.34 -7.60
N LEU A 345 1.63 14.63 -8.11
CA LEU A 345 1.09 14.83 -9.46
C LEU A 345 0.66 16.29 -9.69
N ALA A 346 -0.01 16.90 -8.71
CA ALA A 346 -0.44 18.29 -8.74
C ALA A 346 0.71 19.29 -9.01
N LYS A 347 1.94 18.97 -8.59
CA LYS A 347 3.13 19.79 -8.81
C LYS A 347 3.76 19.56 -10.19
N LEU A 348 3.48 18.43 -10.82
CA LEU A 348 4.02 18.04 -12.13
C LEU A 348 3.14 18.52 -13.29
N VAL A 349 1.83 18.65 -13.07
CA VAL A 349 0.86 18.98 -14.13
C VAL A 349 0.57 20.48 -14.23
N SER A 350 0.11 20.89 -15.40
CA SER A 350 -0.45 22.23 -15.63
C SER A 350 -1.77 22.14 -16.39
N LYS A 351 -2.45 23.29 -16.51
CA LYS A 351 -3.63 23.41 -17.36
C LYS A 351 -3.33 22.95 -18.79
N ASP A 352 -4.35 22.35 -19.42
CA ASP A 352 -4.39 21.86 -20.80
C ASP A 352 -3.49 20.64 -21.08
N VAL A 353 -2.83 20.08 -20.06
CA VAL A 353 -2.15 18.77 -20.18
C VAL A 353 -3.18 17.69 -20.54
N PRO A 354 -2.96 16.91 -21.62
CA PRO A 354 -3.86 15.84 -22.02
C PRO A 354 -3.80 14.67 -21.03
N VAL A 355 -4.97 14.09 -20.77
CA VAL A 355 -5.20 12.91 -19.94
C VAL A 355 -5.90 11.87 -20.79
N ASN A 356 -5.21 10.78 -21.11
CA ASN A 356 -5.73 9.71 -21.95
C ASN A 356 -6.23 8.54 -21.09
N PHE A 357 -7.50 8.20 -21.21
CA PHE A 357 -8.12 7.05 -20.54
C PHE A 357 -8.11 5.84 -21.48
N MET A 358 -7.55 4.72 -21.01
CA MET A 358 -7.35 3.50 -21.80
C MET A 358 -7.68 2.20 -21.07
#